data_AF-A0A938XBP3-F1
#
_entry.id   AF-A0A938XBP3-F1
#
_cell.length_a   1.000
_cell.length_b   1.000
_cell.length_c   1.000
_cell.angle_alpha   90.00
_cell.angle_beta   90.00
_cell.angle_gamma   90.00
#
_symmetry.space_group_name_H-M   'P 1'
#
loop_
_entity.id
_entity.type
_entity.pdbx_description
1 polymer ?
#
loop_
_entity_poly.entity_id
_entity_poly.type
_entity_poly.pdbx_seq_one_letter_code
_entity_poly.pdbx_strand_id
1 'polypeptide(L)' 'MEQLAELFYQTVHSVNGKDYSTEQLNAWANGKVDLQEWNRSFLEHYTIVAVENDRIVGSIPKFV' A
#
# COMPACT_ATOMS: atom_id res chain seq x y z
N MET A 1 -9.75 -6.09 3.21
CA MET A 1 -9.03 -5.09 2.38
C MET A 1 -8.38 -3.99 3.19
N GLU A 2 -8.88 -3.68 4.39
CA GLU A 2 -8.18 -2.79 5.35
C GLU A 2 -6.73 -3.20 5.60
N GLN A 3 -6.45 -4.48 5.82
CA GLN A 3 -5.09 -4.98 6.06
C GLN A 3 -4.10 -4.69 4.91
N LEU A 4 -4.56 -4.68 3.66
CA LEU A 4 -3.69 -4.40 2.50
C LEU A 4 -3.40 -2.90 2.38
N ALA A 5 -4.41 -2.06 2.65
CA ALA A 5 -4.23 -0.62 2.65
C ALA A 5 -3.35 -0.15 3.82
N GLU A 6 -3.51 -0.77 4.99
CA GLU A 6 -2.64 -0.54 6.14
C GLU A 6 -1.21 -0.98 5.85
N LEU A 7 -1.01 -2.17 5.27
CA LEU A 7 0.31 -2.65 4.88
C LEU A 7 0.97 -1.73 3.84
N PHE A 8 0.21 -1.22 2.87
CA PHE A 8 0.72 -0.27 1.88
C PHE A 8 1.15 1.05 2.53
N TYR A 9 0.29 1.64 3.37
CA TYR A 9 0.60 2.86 4.10
C TYR A 9 1.88 2.70 4.95
N GLN A 10 1.94 1.61 5.72
CA GLN A 10 3.10 1.29 6.54
C GLN A 10 4.36 1.10 5.69
N THR A 11 4.26 0.44 4.54
CA THR A 11 5.42 0.24 3.64
C THR A 11 5.93 1.56 3.10
N VAL A 12 5.06 2.45 2.61
CA VAL A 12 5.45 3.77 2.11
C VAL A 12 6.14 4.58 3.19
N HIS A 13 5.58 4.65 4.39
CA HIS A 13 6.13 5.50 5.47
C HIS A 13 7.35 4.89 6.16
N SER A 14 7.47 3.55 6.22
CA SER A 14 8.60 2.88 6.88
C SER A 14 9.79 2.66 5.97
N VAL A 15 9.57 2.26 4.71
CA VAL A 15 10.64 1.97 3.75
C VAL A 15 11.16 3.26 3.14
N ASN A 16 10.26 4.15 2.70
CA ASN A 16 10.64 5.38 2.00
C ASN A 16 10.84 6.57 2.96
N GLY A 17 10.56 6.39 4.27
CA GLY A 17 10.59 7.45 5.27
C GLY A 17 11.94 8.12 5.50
N LYS A 18 13.04 7.49 5.06
CA LYS A 18 14.39 8.07 5.13
C LYS A 18 14.75 8.94 3.93
N ASP A 19 14.15 8.69 2.77
CA ASP A 19 14.55 9.29 1.50
C ASP A 19 13.61 10.42 1.04
N TYR A 20 12.41 10.49 1.63
CA TYR A 20 11.36 11.40 1.22
C TYR A 20 10.82 12.20 2.41
N SER A 21 10.46 13.45 2.17
CA SER A 21 9.82 14.30 3.17
C SER A 21 8.41 13.82 3.49
N THR A 22 7.88 14.21 4.65
CA THR A 22 6.50 13.89 5.06
C THR A 22 5.47 14.30 4.01
N GLU A 23 5.66 15.43 3.33
CA GLU A 23 4.77 15.87 2.24
C GLU A 23 4.81 14.93 1.04
N GLN A 24 5.99 14.42 0.68
CA GLN A 24 6.15 13.47 -0.43
C GLN A 24 5.57 12.09 -0.08
N LEU A 25 5.79 11.63 1.15
CA LEU A 25 5.16 10.40 1.66
C LEU A 25 3.65 10.52 1.69
N ASN A 26 3.12 11.68 2.09
CA ASN A 26 1.67 11.94 2.11
C ASN A 26 1.09 12.07 0.71
N ALA A 27 1.86 12.51 -0.29
CA ALA A 27 1.41 12.51 -1.69
C ALA A 27 1.15 11.09 -2.21
N TRP A 28 1.87 10.09 -1.69
CA TRP A 28 1.64 8.68 -2.00
C TRP A 28 0.64 7.99 -1.05
N ALA A 29 0.67 8.32 0.22
CA ALA A 29 -0.19 7.73 1.23
C ALA A 29 -0.41 8.72 2.39
N ASN A 30 -1.44 9.55 2.32
CA ASN A 30 -1.75 10.58 3.33
C ASN A 30 -2.43 10.04 4.62
N GLY A 31 -2.58 8.72 4.75
CA GLY A 31 -3.25 8.08 5.90
C GLY A 31 -4.78 8.20 5.91
N LYS A 32 -5.37 9.01 5.03
CA LYS A 32 -6.81 9.00 4.74
C LYS A 32 -7.07 7.96 3.66
N VAL A 33 -7.05 6.71 4.06
CA VAL A 33 -7.37 5.59 3.18
C VAL A 33 -8.85 5.64 2.84
N ASP A 34 -9.20 6.09 1.63
CA ASP A 34 -10.50 5.80 1.06
C ASP A 34 -10.51 4.34 0.60
N LEU A 35 -10.96 3.47 1.50
CA LEU A 35 -11.00 2.03 1.29
C LEU A 35 -11.80 1.63 0.04
N GLN A 36 -12.76 2.45 -0.41
CA GLN A 36 -13.52 2.16 -1.63
C GLN A 36 -12.73 2.49 -2.88
N GLU A 37 -12.06 3.65 -2.90
CA GLU A 37 -11.23 4.05 -4.05
C GLU A 37 -10.03 3.12 -4.21
N TRP A 38 -9.39 2.75 -3.10
CA TRP A 38 -8.31 1.77 -3.08
C TRP A 38 -8.78 0.38 -3.48
N ASN A 39 -9.96 -0.04 -3.02
CA ASN A 39 -10.53 -1.30 -3.46
C ASN A 39 -10.79 -1.31 -4.96
N ARG A 40 -11.36 -0.24 -5.51
CA ARG A 40 -11.53 -0.10 -6.95
C ARG A 40 -10.19 -0.16 -7.70
N SER A 41 -9.18 0.58 -7.25
CA SER A 41 -7.85 0.56 -7.87
C SER A 41 -7.18 -0.83 -7.79
N PHE A 42 -7.28 -1.52 -6.64
CA PHE A 42 -6.79 -2.89 -6.49
C PHE A 42 -7.58 -3.93 -7.28
N LEU A 43 -8.86 -3.69 -7.58
CA LEU A 43 -9.66 -4.55 -8.46
C LEU A 43 -9.40 -4.28 -9.94
N GLU A 44 -9.06 -3.03 -10.28
CA GLU A 44 -8.64 -2.63 -11.63
C GLU A 44 -7.21 -3.12 -11.96
N HIS A 45 -6.36 -3.30 -10.95
CA HIS A 45 -4.96 -3.73 -11.12
C HIS A 45 -4.68 -5.09 -10.48
N TYR A 46 -4.08 -6.00 -11.25
CA TYR A 46 -3.69 -7.31 -10.73
C TYR A 46 -2.61 -7.16 -9.65
N THR A 47 -2.96 -7.45 -8.40
CA THR A 47 -2.06 -7.31 -7.25
C THR A 47 -1.49 -8.66 -6.86
N ILE A 48 -0.16 -8.78 -6.84
CA ILE A 48 0.53 -9.98 -6.36
C ILE A 48 0.82 -9.79 -4.86
N VAL A 49 0.47 -10.79 -4.05
CA VAL A 49 0.73 -10.79 -2.60
C VAL A 49 1.77 -11.85 -2.25
N ALA A 50 2.73 -11.47 -1.41
CA ALA A 50 3.69 -12.40 -0.81
C ALA A 50 3.14 -12.86 0.55
N VAL A 51 3.04 -14.18 0.75
CA VAL A 51 2.52 -14.79 1.98
C VAL A 51 3.59 -15.66 2.60
N GLU A 52 3.85 -15.47 3.89
CA GLU A 52 4.73 -16.30 4.71
C GLU A 52 3.99 -16.66 6.01
N ASN A 53 3.98 -17.95 6.38
CA ASN A 53 3.30 -18.44 7.59
C ASN A 53 1.83 -17.98 7.71
N ASP A 54 1.07 -18.06 6.61
CA ASP A 54 -0.32 -17.60 6.51
C ASP A 54 -0.53 -16.08 6.77
N ARG A 55 0.55 -15.28 6.71
CA ARG A 55 0.50 -13.82 6.85
C ARG A 55 0.99 -13.15 5.58
N ILE A 56 0.29 -12.09 5.19
CA ILE A 56 0.72 -11.23 4.09
C ILE A 56 1.92 -10.41 4.58
N VAL A 57 3.07 -10.60 3.95
CA VAL A 57 4.34 -9.92 4.28
C VAL A 57 4.74 -8.87 3.25
N GLY A 58 4.05 -8.83 2.11
CA GLY A 58 4.26 -7.82 1.09
C GLY A 58 3.24 -7.89 -0.02
N SER A 59 3.12 -6.80 -0.77
CA SER A 59 2.32 -6.75 -1.99
C SER A 59 3.06 -5.95 -3.06
N ILE A 60 2.92 -6.39 -4.30
CA ILE A 60 3.39 -5.67 -5.48
C ILE A 60 2.15 -5.36 -6.33
N PRO A 61 1.67 -4.10 -6.32
CA PRO A 61 0.65 -3.68 -7.26
C PRO A 61 1.28 -3.63 -8.66
N LYS A 62 0.76 -4.42 -9.59
CA LYS A 62 1.22 -4.41 -10.98
C LYS A 62 0.37 -3.40 -11.76
N PHE A 63 0.89 -2.17 -11.88
CA PHE A 63 0.36 -1.18 -12.81
C PHE A 63 0.76 -1.63 -14.23
N VAL A 64 -0.16 -2.29 -14.93
CA VAL A 64 -0.05 -2.55 -16.38
C VAL A 64 -0.56 -1.36 -17.17
#